data_AF-A0A3G2L5K7-F1
#
_entry.id   AF-A0A3G2L5K7-F1
#
_cell.length_a   1.000
_cell.length_b   1.000
_cell.length_c   1.000
_cell.angle_alpha   90.00
_cell.angle_beta   90.00
_cell.angle_gamma   90.00
#
_symmetry.space_group_name_H-M   'P 1'
#
loop_
_entity.id
_entity.type
_entity.pdbx_description
1 polymer ?
#
loop_
_entity_poly.entity_id
_entity_poly.type
_entity_poly.pdbx_seq_one_letter_code
_entity_poly.pdbx_strand_id
1 'polypeptide(L)'
;MLRSIAPLKNNIWIIRYLAKLKNHLKKYADFVESHPLIRLLDSISKLGIVFAAIFWILEIDDRKEERENLRKQRIYRAWEIITFTELMPSSHARKSALEDLVKSKQKLDGIDLRIANLDDANLAGASFSRSVLNNISFIDANLQNVNFDYCFLDEVDFSNSNLKDASFKGAVIKNSSFTSVKTINSLNFSKAILLNNTGLKVKSKLVDSVTLKKIKSIWEKPSDYLDDEELRNIIIEIDSILEFN
;
A
#
# COMPACT_ATOMS: atom_id res chain seq x y z
N MET A 1 -59.01 56.12 14.91
CA MET A 1 -59.15 56.64 16.29
C MET A 1 -59.02 55.48 17.26
N LEU A 2 -58.09 55.62 18.19
CA LEU A 2 -57.75 54.70 19.28
C LEU A 2 -58.90 54.54 20.31
N ARG A 3 -58.96 53.36 20.94
CA ARG A 3 -59.42 53.02 22.34
C ARG A 3 -60.14 51.66 22.29
N SER A 4 -59.85 50.64 23.09
CA SER A 4 -59.04 50.52 24.31
C SER A 4 -58.86 49.02 24.56
N ILE A 5 -57.66 48.50 24.37
CA ILE A 5 -57.25 47.20 24.91
C ILE A 5 -56.75 47.46 26.34
N ALA A 6 -57.41 46.86 27.36
CA ALA A 6 -56.88 46.46 28.69
C ALA A 6 -57.97 46.50 29.79
N PRO A 7 -57.80 45.83 30.97
CA PRO A 7 -56.79 44.82 31.32
C PRO A 7 -57.33 43.58 32.10
N LEU A 8 -56.77 42.40 31.82
CA LEU A 8 -55.94 41.60 32.74
C LEU A 8 -56.16 41.65 34.27
N LYS A 9 -57.40 41.71 34.80
CA LYS A 9 -57.62 41.63 36.27
C LYS A 9 -57.73 40.20 36.83
N ASN A 10 -57.93 39.18 36.01
CA ASN A 10 -58.10 37.78 36.47
C ASN A 10 -56.85 36.90 36.39
N ASN A 11 -55.74 37.38 35.82
CA ASN A 11 -54.54 36.55 35.63
C ASN A 11 -53.54 36.64 36.78
N ILE A 12 -53.73 37.54 37.74
CA ILE A 12 -52.80 37.72 38.87
C ILE A 12 -52.75 36.48 39.76
N TRP A 13 -53.90 35.81 39.98
CA TRP A 13 -53.94 34.57 40.75
C TRP A 13 -53.28 33.40 40.00
N ILE A 14 -53.51 33.29 38.69
CA ILE A 14 -52.88 32.28 37.84
C ILE A 14 -51.36 32.50 37.75
N ILE A 15 -50.90 33.74 37.58
CA ILE A 15 -49.47 34.08 37.55
C ILE A 15 -48.82 33.78 38.91
N ARG A 16 -49.48 34.12 40.03
CA ARG A 16 -49.01 33.76 41.38
C ARG A 16 -48.98 32.25 41.60
N TYR A 17 -49.99 31.52 41.12
CA TYR A 17 -50.06 30.06 41.20
C TYR A 17 -48.95 29.40 40.38
N LEU A 18 -48.73 29.84 39.14
CA LEU A 18 -47.66 29.38 38.27
C LEU A 18 -46.27 29.70 38.84
N ALA A 19 -46.08 30.88 39.42
CA ALA A 19 -44.84 31.24 40.11
C ALA A 19 -44.58 30.34 41.33
N LYS A 20 -45.63 30.02 42.10
CA LYS A 20 -45.55 29.10 43.24
C LYS A 20 -45.25 27.67 42.80
N LEU A 21 -45.89 27.20 41.72
CA LEU A 21 -45.64 25.90 41.11
C LEU A 21 -44.20 25.80 40.59
N LYS A 22 -43.71 26.83 39.88
CA LYS A 22 -42.32 26.91 39.40
C LYS A 22 -41.33 26.85 40.55
N ASN A 23 -41.60 27.54 41.66
CA ASN A 23 -40.77 27.46 42.86
C ASN A 23 -40.81 26.08 43.53
N HIS A 24 -41.96 25.41 43.57
CA HIS A 24 -42.05 24.04 44.07
C HIS A 24 -41.30 23.07 43.16
N LEU A 25 -41.48 23.15 41.85
CA LEU A 25 -40.75 22.34 40.86
C LEU A 25 -39.25 22.56 40.97
N LYS A 26 -38.81 23.81 41.17
CA LYS A 26 -37.39 24.12 41.39
C LYS A 26 -36.86 23.49 42.68
N LYS A 27 -37.60 23.59 43.80
CA LYS A 27 -37.22 22.91 45.04
C LYS A 27 -37.14 21.40 44.89
N TYR A 28 -38.05 20.79 44.13
CA TYR A 28 -38.01 19.35 43.82
C TYR A 28 -36.81 19.00 42.94
N ALA A 29 -36.52 19.79 41.90
CA ALA A 29 -35.33 19.61 41.07
C ALA A 29 -34.04 19.74 41.91
N ASP A 30 -33.92 20.79 42.72
CA ASP A 30 -32.78 21.00 43.62
C ASP A 30 -32.64 19.86 44.65
N PHE A 31 -33.75 19.32 45.17
CA PHE A 31 -33.78 18.18 46.09
C PHE A 31 -33.35 16.88 45.40
N VAL A 32 -33.80 16.65 44.17
CA VAL A 32 -33.46 15.50 43.35
C VAL A 32 -31.98 15.56 42.92
N GLU A 33 -31.46 16.72 42.52
CA GLU A 33 -30.04 16.90 42.17
C GLU A 33 -29.10 16.83 43.39
N SER A 34 -29.58 17.23 44.57
CA SER A 34 -28.82 17.08 45.83
C SER A 34 -28.97 15.70 46.46
N HIS A 35 -29.84 14.82 45.92
CA HIS A 35 -30.07 13.52 46.50
C HIS A 35 -28.82 12.63 46.40
N PRO A 36 -28.39 12.00 47.51
CA PRO A 36 -27.22 11.14 47.52
C PRO A 36 -27.27 10.02 46.47
N LEU A 37 -28.46 9.49 46.20
CA LEU A 37 -28.68 8.41 45.23
C LEU A 37 -28.37 8.82 43.78
N ILE A 38 -28.74 10.05 43.38
CA ILE A 38 -28.48 10.52 42.00
C ILE A 38 -27.01 10.85 41.80
N ARG A 39 -26.37 11.45 42.81
CA ARG A 39 -24.91 11.64 42.81
C ARG A 39 -24.15 10.31 42.79
N LEU A 40 -24.66 9.30 43.48
CA LEU A 40 -24.11 7.95 43.47
C LEU A 40 -24.28 7.29 42.09
N LEU A 41 -25.44 7.43 41.46
CA LEU A 41 -25.69 6.94 40.10
C LEU A 41 -24.74 7.56 39.06
N ASP A 42 -24.51 8.87 39.14
CA ASP A 42 -23.56 9.60 38.29
C ASP A 42 -22.09 9.23 38.58
N SER A 43 -21.78 8.90 39.82
CA SER A 43 -20.43 8.39 40.17
C SER A 43 -20.21 6.98 39.63
N ILE A 44 -21.24 6.12 39.66
CA ILE A 44 -21.19 4.76 39.09
C ILE A 44 -21.03 4.80 37.57
N SER A 45 -21.72 5.70 36.87
CA SER A 45 -21.56 5.85 35.41
C SER A 45 -20.14 6.29 35.04
N LYS A 46 -19.57 7.24 35.78
CA LYS A 46 -18.17 7.69 35.62
C LYS A 46 -17.17 6.57 35.92
N LEU A 47 -17.41 5.76 36.96
CA LEU A 47 -16.60 4.58 37.23
C LEU A 47 -16.66 3.57 36.08
N GLY A 48 -17.83 3.36 35.48
CA GLY A 48 -17.98 2.50 34.30
C GLY A 48 -17.08 2.94 33.12
N ILE A 49 -16.97 4.25 32.88
CA ILE A 49 -16.06 4.79 31.85
C ILE A 49 -14.59 4.51 32.21
N VAL A 50 -14.22 4.69 33.48
CA VAL A 50 -12.87 4.41 33.97
C VAL A 50 -12.55 2.91 33.85
N PHE A 51 -13.49 2.02 34.19
CA PHE A 51 -13.33 0.59 34.00
C PHE A 51 -13.19 0.21 32.54
N ALA A 52 -14.01 0.78 31.65
CA ALA A 52 -13.87 0.57 30.21
C ALA A 52 -12.50 1.05 29.70
N ALA A 53 -12.00 2.19 30.19
CA ALA A 53 -10.67 2.69 29.84
C ALA A 53 -9.55 1.78 30.37
N ILE A 54 -9.62 1.33 31.63
CA ILE A 54 -8.66 0.40 32.22
C ILE A 54 -8.68 -0.93 31.46
N PHE A 55 -9.86 -1.50 31.20
CA PHE A 55 -10.01 -2.73 30.44
C PHE A 55 -9.46 -2.57 29.03
N TRP A 56 -9.81 -1.47 28.36
CA TRP A 56 -9.26 -1.16 27.04
C TRP A 56 -7.73 -1.05 27.08
N ILE A 57 -7.14 -0.42 28.10
CA ILE A 57 -5.69 -0.30 28.30
C ILE A 57 -5.04 -1.66 28.55
N LEU A 58 -5.62 -2.50 29.41
CA LEU A 58 -5.09 -3.83 29.73
C LEU A 58 -5.08 -4.75 28.50
N GLU A 59 -6.07 -4.62 27.61
CA GLU A 59 -6.20 -5.42 26.39
C GLU A 59 -5.48 -4.77 25.17
N ILE A 60 -4.71 -3.68 25.36
CA ILE A 60 -3.95 -3.06 24.26
C ILE A 60 -2.99 -4.05 23.63
N ASP A 61 -2.30 -4.86 24.44
CA ASP A 61 -1.24 -5.74 23.96
C ASP A 61 -1.81 -6.94 23.20
N ASP A 62 -2.90 -7.54 23.68
CA ASP A 62 -3.63 -8.61 22.97
C ASP A 62 -4.09 -8.14 21.57
N ARG A 63 -4.65 -6.93 21.46
CA ARG A 63 -5.06 -6.36 20.16
C ARG A 63 -3.89 -5.99 19.26
N LYS A 64 -2.69 -5.71 19.80
CA LYS A 64 -1.49 -5.52 18.98
C LYS A 64 -1.03 -6.87 18.42
N GLU A 65 -1.00 -7.90 19.26
CA GLU A 65 -0.62 -9.26 18.87
C GLU A 65 -1.58 -9.82 17.80
N GLU A 66 -2.89 -9.67 17.98
CA GLU A 66 -3.88 -10.09 16.99
C GLU A 66 -3.69 -9.39 15.64
N ARG A 67 -3.45 -8.07 15.65
CA ARG A 67 -3.18 -7.30 14.41
C ARG A 67 -1.89 -7.75 13.72
N GLU A 68 -0.84 -8.03 14.48
CA GLU A 68 0.41 -8.59 13.95
C GLU A 68 0.20 -10.01 13.39
N ASN A 69 -0.58 -10.86 14.06
CA ASN A 69 -0.90 -12.19 13.57
C ASN A 69 -1.70 -12.15 12.26
N LEU A 70 -2.71 -11.27 12.17
CA LEU A 70 -3.46 -11.04 10.94
C LEU A 70 -2.57 -10.50 9.82
N ARG A 71 -1.64 -9.58 10.13
CA ARG A 71 -0.67 -9.05 9.17
C ARG A 71 0.24 -10.16 8.64
N LYS A 72 0.78 -10.99 9.53
CA LYS A 72 1.60 -12.15 9.15
C LYS A 72 0.82 -13.11 8.26
N GLN A 73 -0.41 -13.47 8.64
CA GLN A 73 -1.26 -14.35 7.83
C GLN A 73 -1.53 -13.80 6.43
N ARG A 74 -1.77 -12.49 6.29
CA ARG A 74 -1.94 -11.85 4.97
C ARG A 74 -0.66 -11.95 4.12
N ILE A 75 0.50 -11.69 4.73
CA ILE A 75 1.79 -11.80 4.04
C ILE A 75 2.05 -13.25 3.61
N TYR A 76 1.79 -14.23 4.48
CA TYR A 76 1.93 -15.65 4.16
C TYR A 76 1.04 -16.07 2.98
N ARG A 77 -0.23 -15.68 2.99
CA ARG A 77 -1.16 -15.97 1.88
C ARG A 77 -0.74 -15.28 0.60
N ALA A 78 -0.24 -14.05 0.68
CA ALA A 78 0.26 -13.35 -0.49
C ALA A 78 1.46 -14.06 -1.11
N TRP A 79 2.42 -14.51 -0.28
CA TRP A 79 3.55 -15.32 -0.74
C TRP A 79 3.09 -16.66 -1.33
N GLU A 80 2.14 -17.35 -0.71
CA GLU A 80 1.56 -18.58 -1.22
C GLU A 80 0.98 -18.37 -2.63
N ILE A 81 0.20 -17.30 -2.85
CA ILE A 81 -0.33 -16.97 -4.17
C ILE A 81 0.81 -16.71 -5.18
N ILE A 82 1.86 -16.01 -4.77
CA ILE A 82 3.00 -15.71 -5.65
C ILE A 82 3.78 -16.98 -6.02
N THR A 83 3.97 -17.93 -5.10
CA THR A 83 4.80 -19.12 -5.32
C THR A 83 4.06 -20.25 -6.06
N PHE A 84 2.75 -20.42 -5.84
CA PHE A 84 2.00 -21.55 -6.39
C PHE A 84 1.38 -21.29 -7.79
N THR A 85 1.66 -20.14 -8.41
CA THR A 85 0.90 -19.66 -9.59
C THR A 85 1.40 -20.13 -10.97
N GLU A 86 2.16 -21.23 -11.07
CA GLU A 86 2.43 -21.89 -12.36
C GLU A 86 1.15 -22.17 -13.18
N LEU A 87 -0.02 -22.20 -12.54
CA LEU A 87 -1.30 -22.56 -13.13
C LEU A 87 -2.22 -21.37 -13.51
N MET A 88 -1.96 -20.12 -13.07
CA MET A 88 -2.87 -18.97 -13.30
C MET A 88 -2.14 -17.62 -13.45
N PRO A 89 -1.50 -17.35 -14.60
CA PRO A 89 -0.67 -16.16 -14.80
C PRO A 89 -1.41 -14.81 -14.74
N SER A 90 -2.68 -14.80 -15.15
CA SER A 90 -3.50 -13.59 -15.33
C SER A 90 -4.46 -13.29 -14.17
N SER A 91 -4.30 -13.95 -13.02
CA SER A 91 -5.26 -13.78 -11.92
C SER A 91 -5.06 -12.45 -11.21
N HIS A 92 -6.16 -11.71 -11.03
CA HIS A 92 -6.26 -10.53 -10.15
C HIS A 92 -5.72 -10.82 -8.73
N ALA A 93 -5.76 -12.08 -8.29
CA ALA A 93 -5.19 -12.51 -7.02
C ALA A 93 -3.68 -12.26 -6.94
N ARG A 94 -2.92 -12.46 -8.02
CA ARG A 94 -1.46 -12.27 -8.05
C ARG A 94 -1.11 -10.79 -7.92
N LYS A 95 -1.83 -9.92 -8.64
CA LYS A 95 -1.74 -8.47 -8.50
C LYS A 95 -2.03 -8.03 -7.06
N SER A 96 -3.16 -8.46 -6.48
CA SER A 96 -3.55 -8.09 -5.11
C SER A 96 -2.53 -8.58 -4.07
N ALA A 97 -2.05 -9.82 -4.22
CA ALA A 97 -1.01 -10.37 -3.36
C ALA A 97 0.27 -9.53 -3.43
N LEU A 98 0.70 -9.17 -4.63
CA LEU A 98 1.90 -8.35 -4.83
C LEU A 98 1.74 -6.96 -4.18
N GLU A 99 0.61 -6.30 -4.38
CA GLU A 99 0.33 -5.01 -3.74
C GLU A 99 0.34 -5.09 -2.21
N ASP A 100 -0.17 -6.18 -1.63
CA ASP A 100 -0.15 -6.39 -0.18
C ASP A 100 1.28 -6.63 0.35
N LEU A 101 2.13 -7.33 -0.42
CA LEU A 101 3.55 -7.47 -0.10
C LEU A 101 4.30 -6.13 -0.18
N VAL A 102 4.01 -5.31 -1.20
CA VAL A 102 4.58 -3.97 -1.33
C VAL A 102 4.13 -3.06 -0.17
N LYS A 103 2.84 -3.04 0.17
CA LYS A 103 2.30 -2.26 1.30
C LYS A 103 2.94 -2.67 2.63
N SER A 104 3.24 -3.96 2.79
CA SER A 104 3.90 -4.49 3.98
C SER A 104 5.43 -4.37 3.94
N LYS A 105 5.99 -3.73 2.91
CA LYS A 105 7.43 -3.47 2.70
C LYS A 105 8.28 -4.74 2.67
N GLN A 106 7.74 -5.82 2.11
CA GLN A 106 8.52 -7.03 1.90
C GLN A 106 9.56 -6.83 0.81
N LYS A 107 10.68 -7.55 0.90
CA LYS A 107 11.65 -7.63 -0.19
C LYS A 107 11.09 -8.55 -1.27
N LEU A 108 11.02 -8.06 -2.50
CA LEU A 108 10.54 -8.81 -3.67
C LEU A 108 11.70 -9.03 -4.66
N ASP A 109 12.93 -9.00 -4.17
CA ASP A 109 14.13 -9.23 -4.96
C ASP A 109 14.20 -10.71 -5.37
N GLY A 110 14.57 -10.97 -6.62
CA GLY A 110 14.66 -12.33 -7.17
C GLY A 110 13.32 -13.04 -7.38
N ILE A 111 12.19 -12.32 -7.31
CA ILE A 111 10.87 -12.91 -7.52
C ILE A 111 10.67 -13.34 -8.99
N ASP A 112 10.01 -14.47 -9.20
CA ASP A 112 9.50 -14.84 -10.52
C ASP A 112 8.10 -14.28 -10.71
N LEU A 113 7.95 -13.32 -11.63
CA LEU A 113 6.67 -12.75 -12.02
C LEU A 113 6.31 -13.03 -13.48
N ARG A 114 6.96 -14.01 -14.13
CA ARG A 114 6.73 -14.32 -15.55
C ARG A 114 5.24 -14.45 -15.85
N ILE A 115 4.81 -13.85 -16.96
CA ILE A 115 3.45 -13.89 -17.51
C ILE A 115 2.40 -13.20 -16.60
N ALA A 116 2.82 -12.43 -15.59
CA ALA A 116 1.89 -11.69 -14.74
C ALA A 116 1.20 -10.54 -15.49
N ASN A 117 -0.11 -10.38 -15.31
CA ASN A 117 -0.78 -9.12 -15.61
C ASN A 117 -0.80 -8.26 -14.33
N LEU A 118 -0.08 -7.13 -14.38
CA LEU A 118 0.05 -6.13 -13.34
C LEU A 118 -0.42 -4.74 -13.84
N ASP A 119 -1.37 -4.73 -14.77
CA ASP A 119 -1.99 -3.52 -15.28
C ASP A 119 -2.69 -2.78 -14.13
N ASP A 120 -2.63 -1.44 -14.14
CA ASP A 120 -3.14 -0.55 -13.10
C ASP A 120 -2.62 -0.87 -11.67
N ALA A 121 -1.52 -1.61 -11.53
CA ALA A 121 -1.02 -1.99 -10.20
C ALA A 121 -0.32 -0.83 -9.51
N ASN A 122 -0.52 -0.70 -8.20
CA ASN A 122 0.22 0.26 -7.39
C ASN A 122 1.41 -0.40 -6.69
N LEU A 123 2.58 -0.33 -7.34
CA LEU A 123 3.81 -0.95 -6.87
C LEU A 123 4.87 0.10 -6.52
N ALA A 124 4.47 1.34 -6.26
CA ALA A 124 5.40 2.43 -5.98
C ALA A 124 6.34 2.11 -4.81
N GLY A 125 7.64 2.30 -5.03
CA GLY A 125 8.70 2.00 -4.07
C GLY A 125 9.01 0.52 -3.88
N ALA A 126 8.42 -0.38 -4.67
CA ALA A 126 8.77 -1.80 -4.67
C ALA A 126 10.21 -2.01 -5.14
N SER A 127 10.85 -3.06 -4.61
CA SER A 127 12.14 -3.54 -5.12
C SER A 127 11.93 -4.90 -5.75
N PHE A 128 12.12 -4.98 -7.06
CA PHE A 128 12.16 -6.20 -7.85
C PHE A 128 13.57 -6.50 -8.30
N SER A 129 14.58 -6.05 -7.56
CA SER A 129 15.97 -6.15 -8.01
C SER A 129 16.31 -7.60 -8.29
N ARG A 130 17.03 -7.84 -9.39
CA ARG A 130 17.51 -9.18 -9.77
C ARG A 130 16.39 -10.18 -10.08
N SER A 131 15.19 -9.71 -10.39
CA SER A 131 14.04 -10.55 -10.74
C SER A 131 14.00 -10.86 -12.24
N VAL A 132 13.37 -11.99 -12.58
CA VAL A 132 13.08 -12.39 -13.96
C VAL A 132 11.64 -12.03 -14.30
N LEU A 133 11.50 -11.09 -15.22
CA LEU A 133 10.25 -10.42 -15.56
C LEU A 133 9.99 -10.59 -17.06
N ASN A 134 9.53 -11.78 -17.47
CA ASN A 134 9.23 -12.04 -18.88
C ASN A 134 7.73 -11.99 -19.13
N ASN A 135 7.34 -11.37 -20.24
CA ASN A 135 5.96 -11.35 -20.75
C ASN A 135 4.98 -10.75 -19.72
N ILE A 136 5.41 -9.68 -19.03
CA ILE A 136 4.62 -8.99 -18.01
C ILE A 136 3.97 -7.74 -18.61
N SER A 137 2.74 -7.48 -18.19
CA SER A 137 2.05 -6.22 -18.51
C SER A 137 2.00 -5.32 -17.27
N PHE A 138 2.49 -4.09 -17.40
CA PHE A 138 2.43 -3.00 -16.41
C PHE A 138 1.70 -1.78 -16.98
N ILE A 139 0.70 -2.00 -17.85
CA ILE A 139 -0.01 -0.91 -18.51
C ILE A 139 -0.71 -0.07 -17.45
N ASP A 140 -0.56 1.26 -17.53
CA ASP A 140 -1.15 2.22 -16.57
C ASP A 140 -0.73 2.03 -15.09
N ALA A 141 0.27 1.17 -14.81
CA ALA A 141 0.74 0.90 -13.45
C ALA A 141 1.47 2.09 -12.83
N ASN A 142 1.39 2.22 -11.51
CA ASN A 142 2.19 3.16 -10.73
C ASN A 142 3.47 2.47 -10.25
N LEU A 143 4.58 2.75 -10.94
CA LEU A 143 5.92 2.20 -10.70
C LEU A 143 6.91 3.28 -10.21
N GLN A 144 6.40 4.32 -9.53
CA GLN A 144 7.25 5.41 -9.04
C GLN A 144 8.29 4.88 -8.03
N ASN A 145 9.54 5.30 -8.13
CA ASN A 145 10.65 4.87 -7.27
C ASN A 145 10.86 3.34 -7.23
N VAL A 146 10.40 2.61 -8.24
CA VAL A 146 10.61 1.15 -8.29
C VAL A 146 12.06 0.82 -8.65
N ASN A 147 12.61 -0.17 -7.98
CA ASN A 147 13.93 -0.70 -8.26
C ASN A 147 13.84 -1.96 -9.14
N PHE A 148 14.20 -1.82 -10.42
CA PHE A 148 14.40 -2.90 -11.40
C PHE A 148 15.90 -3.14 -11.69
N ASP A 149 16.78 -2.81 -10.75
CA ASP A 149 18.22 -2.98 -10.93
C ASP A 149 18.57 -4.45 -11.12
N TYR A 150 19.41 -4.71 -12.13
CA TYR A 150 19.86 -6.04 -12.54
C TYR A 150 18.73 -7.01 -12.88
N CYS A 151 17.54 -6.53 -13.27
CA CYS A 151 16.47 -7.41 -13.75
C CYS A 151 16.72 -7.91 -15.18
N PHE A 152 16.14 -9.07 -15.48
CA PHE A 152 15.94 -9.51 -16.86
C PHE A 152 14.49 -9.25 -17.26
N LEU A 153 14.30 -8.35 -18.23
CA LEU A 153 13.00 -7.89 -18.71
C LEU A 153 12.90 -8.23 -20.21
N ASP A 154 12.11 -9.25 -20.57
CA ASP A 154 11.85 -9.62 -21.96
C ASP A 154 10.34 -9.53 -22.25
N GLU A 155 9.97 -8.86 -23.34
CA GLU A 155 8.56 -8.72 -23.75
C GLU A 155 7.67 -8.05 -22.67
N VAL A 156 8.21 -7.05 -21.98
CA VAL A 156 7.48 -6.31 -20.93
C VAL A 156 6.82 -5.05 -21.47
N ASP A 157 5.55 -4.84 -21.15
CA ASP A 157 4.81 -3.63 -21.52
C ASP A 157 4.72 -2.63 -20.36
N PHE A 158 5.41 -1.50 -20.46
CA PHE A 158 5.33 -0.38 -19.52
C PHE A 158 4.46 0.77 -20.03
N SER A 159 3.61 0.54 -21.03
CA SER A 159 2.87 1.62 -21.69
C SER A 159 1.99 2.41 -20.72
N ASN A 160 2.00 3.73 -20.83
CA ASN A 160 1.28 4.68 -19.96
C ASN A 160 1.65 4.65 -18.46
N SER A 161 2.56 3.77 -18.03
CA SER A 161 2.94 3.62 -16.63
C SER A 161 3.65 4.87 -16.09
N ASN A 162 3.57 5.06 -14.78
CA ASN A 162 4.34 6.07 -14.06
C ASN A 162 5.64 5.45 -13.53
N LEU A 163 6.73 5.60 -14.30
CA LEU A 163 8.07 5.13 -13.91
C LEU A 163 8.92 6.24 -13.26
N LYS A 164 8.32 7.31 -12.74
CA LYS A 164 9.07 8.44 -12.19
C LYS A 164 10.09 7.95 -11.15
N ASP A 165 11.35 8.28 -11.37
CA ASP A 165 12.48 7.97 -10.47
C ASP A 165 12.71 6.45 -10.27
N ALA A 166 12.23 5.63 -11.21
CA ALA A 166 12.54 4.21 -11.25
C ALA A 166 13.98 3.96 -11.71
N SER A 167 14.59 2.89 -11.21
CA SER A 167 15.95 2.48 -11.57
C SER A 167 15.96 1.17 -12.35
N PHE A 168 16.71 1.14 -13.43
CA PHE A 168 16.96 -0.01 -14.30
C PHE A 168 18.48 -0.26 -14.43
N LYS A 169 19.25 0.05 -13.38
CA LYS A 169 20.71 -0.01 -13.44
C LYS A 169 21.15 -1.45 -13.68
N GLY A 170 22.01 -1.67 -14.68
CA GLY A 170 22.50 -3.01 -15.03
C GLY A 170 21.42 -3.98 -15.50
N ALA A 171 20.20 -3.51 -15.75
CA ALA A 171 19.11 -4.36 -16.21
C ALA A 171 19.28 -4.71 -17.70
N VAL A 172 18.76 -5.87 -18.08
CA VAL A 172 18.71 -6.33 -19.47
C VAL A 172 17.27 -6.22 -19.93
N ILE A 173 16.99 -5.26 -20.82
CA ILE A 173 15.64 -4.94 -21.28
C ILE A 173 15.54 -5.21 -22.77
N LYS A 174 14.69 -6.15 -23.15
CA LYS A 174 14.53 -6.63 -24.51
C LYS A 174 13.07 -6.66 -24.92
N ASN A 175 12.79 -6.26 -26.16
CA ASN A 175 11.45 -6.33 -26.75
C ASN A 175 10.36 -5.64 -25.89
N SER A 176 10.72 -4.65 -25.07
CA SER A 176 9.81 -3.99 -24.14
C SER A 176 9.27 -2.68 -24.71
N SER A 177 8.03 -2.34 -24.33
CA SER A 177 7.40 -1.07 -24.70
C SER A 177 7.49 -0.07 -23.56
N PHE A 178 8.01 1.13 -23.85
CA PHE A 178 7.96 2.31 -22.96
C PHE A 178 7.08 3.41 -23.58
N THR A 179 6.10 3.02 -24.40
CA THR A 179 5.25 3.97 -25.13
C THR A 179 4.45 4.83 -24.15
N SER A 180 4.44 6.14 -24.36
CA SER A 180 3.69 7.09 -23.53
C SER A 180 4.03 7.07 -22.02
N VAL A 181 5.21 6.57 -21.64
CA VAL A 181 5.68 6.66 -20.25
C VAL A 181 5.86 8.13 -19.86
N LYS A 182 5.24 8.53 -18.75
CA LYS A 182 5.10 9.94 -18.34
C LYS A 182 6.43 10.62 -18.00
N THR A 183 7.44 9.85 -17.60
CA THR A 183 8.65 10.36 -16.92
C THR A 183 9.94 9.64 -17.33
N ILE A 184 10.13 9.43 -18.65
CA ILE A 184 11.32 8.73 -19.19
C ILE A 184 12.65 9.42 -18.81
N ASN A 185 12.66 10.74 -18.64
CA ASN A 185 13.89 11.50 -18.41
C ASN A 185 14.51 11.30 -17.02
N SER A 186 13.76 10.82 -16.02
CA SER A 186 14.30 10.55 -14.67
C SER A 186 14.67 9.09 -14.45
N LEU A 187 14.59 8.26 -15.49
CA LEU A 187 14.95 6.85 -15.41
C LEU A 187 16.46 6.66 -15.37
N ASN A 188 16.91 5.80 -14.45
CA ASN A 188 18.31 5.41 -14.38
C ASN A 188 18.57 4.15 -15.23
N PHE A 189 19.16 4.33 -16.40
CA PHE A 189 19.62 3.24 -17.27
C PHE A 189 21.14 3.01 -17.21
N SER A 190 21.81 3.42 -16.12
CA SER A 190 23.26 3.23 -15.98
C SER A 190 23.63 1.75 -16.13
N LYS A 191 24.55 1.43 -17.04
CA LYS A 191 24.95 0.06 -17.42
C LYS A 191 23.82 -0.85 -17.93
N ALA A 192 22.63 -0.32 -18.23
CA ALA A 192 21.54 -1.13 -18.75
C ALA A 192 21.77 -1.53 -20.21
N ILE A 193 21.29 -2.71 -20.59
CA ILE A 193 21.27 -3.19 -21.98
C ILE A 193 19.85 -3.00 -22.51
N LEU A 194 19.71 -2.27 -23.62
CA LEU A 194 18.42 -1.99 -24.25
C LEU A 194 18.41 -2.56 -25.67
N LEU A 195 17.51 -3.51 -25.95
CA LEU A 195 17.45 -4.21 -27.24
C LEU A 195 16.02 -4.26 -27.77
N ASN A 196 15.79 -3.74 -28.98
CA ASN A 196 14.48 -3.76 -29.63
C ASN A 196 13.34 -3.17 -28.77
N ASN A 197 13.65 -2.18 -27.93
CA ASN A 197 12.64 -1.52 -27.10
C ASN A 197 11.99 -0.36 -27.88
N THR A 198 10.70 -0.15 -27.65
CA THR A 198 9.94 0.96 -28.25
C THR A 198 9.67 2.05 -27.21
N GLY A 199 9.38 3.27 -27.66
CA GLY A 199 9.06 4.40 -26.77
C GLY A 199 10.25 5.06 -26.06
N LEU A 200 11.46 4.48 -26.12
CA LEU A 200 12.68 5.09 -25.59
C LEU A 200 13.41 5.91 -26.66
N LYS A 201 13.90 7.09 -26.27
CA LYS A 201 14.82 7.92 -27.10
C LYS A 201 16.30 7.57 -26.87
N VAL A 202 16.59 6.60 -26.01
CA VAL A 202 17.95 6.19 -25.66
C VAL A 202 18.51 5.34 -26.81
N LYS A 203 19.71 5.68 -27.31
CA LYS A 203 20.42 4.84 -28.28
C LYS A 203 20.68 3.49 -27.63
N SER A 204 20.11 2.42 -28.19
CA SER A 204 20.40 1.05 -27.77
C SER A 204 21.89 0.77 -27.95
N LYS A 205 22.58 0.32 -26.89
CA LYS A 205 23.88 -0.32 -27.05
C LYS A 205 23.61 -1.69 -27.66
N LEU A 206 23.95 -1.85 -28.94
CA LEU A 206 23.82 -3.14 -29.62
C LEU A 206 24.88 -4.08 -29.03
N VAL A 207 24.42 -5.06 -28.27
CA VAL A 207 25.24 -6.13 -27.73
C VAL A 207 25.26 -7.28 -28.74
N ASP A 208 26.41 -7.88 -28.99
CA ASP A 208 26.53 -8.97 -29.96
C ASP A 208 25.76 -10.22 -29.50
N SER A 209 25.40 -11.07 -30.48
CA SER A 209 24.57 -12.26 -30.22
C SER A 209 25.21 -13.29 -29.27
N VAL A 210 26.54 -13.34 -29.16
CA VAL A 210 27.24 -14.27 -28.27
C VAL A 210 27.15 -13.78 -26.84
N THR A 211 27.42 -12.49 -26.63
CA THR A 211 27.27 -11.85 -25.33
C THR A 211 25.83 -11.96 -24.82
N LEU A 212 24.85 -11.74 -25.70
CA LEU A 212 23.44 -11.91 -25.36
C LEU A 212 23.09 -13.32 -24.90
N LYS A 213 23.58 -14.35 -25.60
CA LYS A 213 23.38 -15.75 -25.19
C LYS A 213 24.02 -16.06 -23.84
N LYS A 214 25.21 -15.51 -23.56
CA LYS A 214 25.87 -15.68 -22.26
C LYS A 214 25.05 -15.07 -21.13
N ILE A 215 24.67 -13.80 -21.26
CA ILE A 215 23.81 -13.10 -20.29
C ILE A 215 22.50 -13.86 -20.07
N LYS A 216 21.86 -14.32 -21.15
CA LYS A 216 20.64 -15.13 -21.06
C LYS A 216 20.87 -16.42 -20.28
N SER A 217 21.95 -17.15 -20.55
CA SER A 217 22.27 -18.40 -19.86
C SER A 217 22.58 -18.22 -18.37
N ILE A 218 23.04 -17.02 -17.97
CA ILE A 218 23.29 -16.67 -16.58
C ILE A 218 21.97 -16.49 -15.83
N TRP A 219 21.00 -15.77 -16.43
CA TRP A 219 19.68 -15.53 -15.82
C TRP A 219 18.67 -16.67 -16.01
N GLU A 220 18.87 -17.58 -16.98
CA GLU A 220 18.07 -18.80 -17.15
C GLU A 220 18.37 -19.84 -16.06
N LYS A 221 19.45 -19.67 -15.30
CA LYS A 221 19.71 -20.34 -14.03
C LYS A 221 19.33 -19.33 -12.93
N PRO A 222 18.54 -19.63 -11.88
CA PRO A 222 17.90 -20.86 -11.41
C PRO A 222 16.37 -20.71 -11.17
N SER A 223 15.71 -21.84 -10.90
CA SER A 223 14.29 -21.91 -10.48
C SER A 223 14.07 -21.62 -8.98
N ASP A 224 15.15 -21.51 -8.21
CA ASP A 224 15.15 -21.28 -6.77
C ASP A 224 15.69 -19.88 -6.44
N TYR A 225 15.32 -19.39 -5.25
CA TYR A 225 15.75 -18.11 -4.70
C TYR A 225 17.27 -18.00 -4.77
N LEU A 226 17.78 -17.12 -5.64
CA LEU A 226 19.20 -16.81 -5.69
C LEU A 226 19.60 -16.15 -4.36
N ASP A 227 20.60 -16.69 -3.69
CA ASP A 227 21.13 -16.03 -2.50
C ASP A 227 21.94 -14.77 -2.87
N ASP A 228 22.25 -13.94 -1.87
CA ASP A 228 22.94 -12.68 -2.09
C ASP A 228 24.35 -12.85 -2.70
N GLU A 229 25.00 -14.00 -2.51
CA GLU A 229 26.33 -14.30 -3.03
C GLU A 229 26.28 -14.76 -4.49
N GLU A 230 25.36 -15.67 -4.84
CA GLU A 230 25.08 -16.07 -6.22
C GLU A 230 24.67 -14.86 -7.07
N LEU A 231 23.79 -14.01 -6.55
CA LEU A 231 23.38 -12.76 -7.20
C LEU A 231 24.55 -11.82 -7.43
N ARG A 232 25.43 -11.68 -6.42
CA ARG A 232 26.62 -10.84 -6.54
C ARG A 232 27.55 -11.39 -7.61
N ASN A 233 27.75 -12.71 -7.68
CA ASN A 233 28.60 -13.34 -8.67
C ASN A 233 28.04 -13.18 -10.09
N ILE A 234 26.73 -13.36 -10.28
CA ILE A 234 26.02 -13.12 -11.54
C ILE A 234 26.19 -11.66 -11.98
N ILE A 235 26.00 -10.70 -11.07
CA ILE A 235 26.17 -9.27 -11.37
C ILE A 235 27.61 -8.97 -11.76
N ILE A 236 28.60 -9.51 -11.04
CA ILE A 236 30.02 -9.34 -11.36
C ILE A 236 30.31 -9.93 -12.74
N GLU A 237 29.75 -11.09 -13.06
CA GLU A 237 29.92 -11.73 -14.37
C GLU A 237 29.31 -10.87 -15.48
N ILE A 238 28.10 -10.35 -15.31
CA ILE A 238 27.44 -9.45 -16.27
C ILE A 238 28.18 -8.14 -16.42
N ASP A 239 28.59 -7.50 -15.31
CA ASP A 239 29.37 -6.26 -15.34
C ASP A 239 30.70 -6.48 -16.06
N SER A 240 31.38 -7.62 -15.83
CA SER A 240 32.60 -7.96 -16.57
C SER A 240 32.33 -8.10 -18.06
N ILE A 241 31.25 -8.79 -18.44
CA ILE A 241 30.82 -8.96 -19.83
C ILE A 241 30.49 -7.61 -20.49
N LEU A 242 29.92 -6.68 -19.73
CA LEU A 242 29.54 -5.35 -20.18
C LEU A 242 30.71 -4.36 -20.27
N GLU A 243 31.77 -4.56 -19.48
CA GLU A 243 32.99 -3.75 -19.51
C GLU A 243 33.88 -4.09 -20.72
N PHE A 244 33.79 -5.32 -21.25
CA PHE A 244 34.54 -5.75 -22.44
C PHE A 244 33.89 -5.37 -23.79
N ASN A 245 32.67 -4.84 -23.80
CA ASN A 245 31.90 -4.43 -24.99
C ASN A 245 31.58 -2.93 -24.98
#